data_AF-A0A377K255-F1
#
_entry.id   AF-A0A377K255-F1
#
_cell.length_a   1.000
_cell.length_b   1.000
_cell.length_c   1.000
_cell.angle_alpha   90.00
_cell.angle_beta   90.00
_cell.angle_gamma   90.00
#
_symmetry.space_group_name_H-M   'P 1'
#
loop_
_entity.id
_entity.type
_entity.pdbx_description
1 polymer ?
#
loop_
_entity_poly.entity_id
_entity_poly.type
_entity_poly.pdbx_seq_one_letter_code
_entity_poly.pdbx_strand_id
1 'polypeptide(L)'
;MPGSLVRQKPALRRFELALLGHLGYGVNFTHCAGSGEPVDDTMTYRYREEKGFIASVVIDNKTFTGRQLKALNAREFPDADTLRAAKRFTRMALKPYLGGKPLKSRELFRQFMPKRTVKTHYE
;
A
#
# COMPACT_ATOMS: atom_id res chain seq x y z
N MET A 1 -5.41 -12.38 -22.13
CA MET A 1 -6.23 -12.84 -20.99
C MET A 1 -6.06 -11.91 -19.78
N PRO A 2 -6.95 -10.93 -19.55
CA PRO A 2 -6.80 -9.91 -18.49
C PRO A 2 -7.17 -10.40 -17.07
N GLY A 3 -7.84 -11.56 -16.95
CA GLY A 3 -8.41 -12.06 -15.68
C GLY A 3 -7.39 -12.55 -14.65
N SER A 4 -6.21 -13.03 -15.09
CA SER A 4 -5.20 -13.58 -14.17
C SER A 4 -4.56 -12.48 -13.30
N LEU A 5 -4.31 -11.29 -13.86
CA LEU A 5 -3.63 -10.19 -13.17
C LEU A 5 -4.48 -9.52 -12.08
N VAL A 6 -5.81 -9.66 -12.13
CA VAL A 6 -6.71 -9.10 -11.12
C VAL A 6 -6.63 -9.92 -9.82
N ARG A 7 -6.58 -11.25 -9.93
CA ARG A 7 -6.44 -12.16 -8.78
C ARG A 7 -5.07 -12.13 -8.11
N GLN A 8 -4.01 -11.77 -8.85
CA GLN A 8 -2.64 -11.74 -8.33
C GLN A 8 -2.36 -10.55 -7.41
N LYS A 9 -3.09 -9.44 -7.55
CA LYS A 9 -2.80 -8.21 -6.79
C LYS A 9 -3.03 -8.37 -5.29
N PRO A 10 -4.14 -8.95 -4.79
CA PRO A 10 -4.33 -9.18 -3.36
C PRO A 10 -3.29 -10.14 -2.78
N ALA A 11 -3.00 -11.25 -3.47
CA ALA A 11 -2.01 -12.24 -3.03
C ALA A 11 -0.61 -11.63 -2.88
N LEU A 12 -0.18 -10.82 -3.85
CA LEU A 12 1.09 -10.11 -3.78
C LEU A 12 1.15 -9.13 -2.58
N ARG A 13 0.07 -8.39 -2.29
CA ARG A 13 0.04 -7.48 -1.14
C ARG A 13 0.10 -8.23 0.18
N ARG A 14 -0.58 -9.38 0.30
CA ARG A 14 -0.48 -10.25 1.47
C ARG A 14 0.95 -10.74 1.70
N PHE A 15 1.63 -11.16 0.63
CA PHE A 15 3.03 -11.57 0.70
C PHE A 15 3.95 -10.42 1.13
N GLU A 16 3.83 -9.24 0.50
CA GLU A 16 4.65 -8.07 0.86
C GLU A 16 4.44 -7.65 2.33
N LEU A 17 3.20 -7.69 2.83
CA LEU A 17 2.89 -7.39 4.23
C LEU A 17 3.46 -8.44 5.19
N ALA A 18 3.38 -9.73 4.82
CA ALA A 18 3.99 -10.80 5.59
C ALA A 18 5.52 -10.65 5.64
N LEU A 19 6.15 -10.30 4.51
CA LEU A 19 7.58 -10.05 4.42
C LEU A 19 8.00 -8.88 5.33
N LEU A 20 7.27 -7.77 5.30
CA LEU A 20 7.50 -6.63 6.20
C LEU A 20 7.43 -7.05 7.68
N GLY A 21 6.49 -7.93 8.04
CA GLY A 21 6.40 -8.50 9.38
C GLY A 21 7.66 -9.27 9.78
N HIS A 22 8.18 -10.13 8.90
CA HIS A 22 9.39 -10.93 9.17
C HIS A 22 10.67 -10.09 9.18
N LEU A 23 10.71 -8.98 8.44
CA LEU A 23 11.81 -8.02 8.48
C LEU A 23 11.83 -7.15 9.75
N GLY A 24 10.87 -7.35 10.67
CA GLY A 24 10.78 -6.60 11.91
C GLY A 24 10.23 -5.18 11.74
N TYR A 25 9.51 -4.89 10.64
CA TYR A 25 9.03 -3.53 10.36
C TYR A 25 8.04 -3.00 11.41
N GLY A 26 7.38 -3.89 12.18
CA GLY A 26 6.74 -3.54 13.46
C GLY A 26 5.64 -2.49 13.42
N VAL A 27 5.01 -2.24 12.26
CA VAL A 27 4.00 -1.18 12.14
C VAL A 27 2.69 -1.58 12.79
N ASN A 28 2.25 -0.75 13.73
CA ASN A 28 0.91 -0.85 14.31
C ASN A 28 -0.11 -0.18 13.38
N PHE A 29 -1.07 -0.96 12.88
CA PHE A 29 -2.17 -0.50 12.03
C PHE A 29 -3.46 -0.20 12.80
N THR A 30 -3.49 -0.54 14.09
CA THR A 30 -4.68 -0.50 14.95
C THR A 30 -4.67 0.66 15.92
N HIS A 31 -3.49 1.23 16.20
CA HIS A 31 -3.33 2.36 17.12
C HIS A 31 -2.47 3.44 16.48
N CYS A 32 -2.81 4.69 16.77
CA CYS A 32 -2.03 5.86 16.44
C CYS A 32 -0.70 5.82 17.21
N ALA A 33 0.42 5.94 16.51
CA ALA A 33 1.74 5.90 17.14
C ALA A 33 2.07 7.14 17.99
N GLY A 34 1.36 8.25 17.78
CA GLY A 34 1.55 9.48 18.56
C GLY A 34 0.73 9.48 19.85
N SER A 35 -0.59 9.27 19.73
CA SER A 35 -1.53 9.33 20.87
C SER A 35 -1.73 7.99 21.58
N GLY A 36 -1.40 6.87 20.94
CA GLY A 36 -1.74 5.53 21.44
C GLY A 36 -3.21 5.17 21.27
N GLU A 37 -4.04 6.06 20.73
CA GLU A 37 -5.47 5.83 20.57
C GLU A 37 -5.77 4.83 19.45
N PRO A 38 -6.88 4.08 19.54
CA PRO A 38 -7.35 3.22 18.47
C PRO A 38 -7.59 3.98 17.16
N VAL A 39 -7.38 3.29 16.05
CA VAL A 39 -7.66 3.81 14.71
C VAL A 39 -9.18 3.86 14.45
N ASP A 40 -9.68 5.04 14.13
CA ASP A 40 -11.06 5.32 13.74
C ASP A 40 -11.20 5.29 12.21
N ASP A 41 -12.27 4.66 11.72
CA ASP A 41 -12.54 4.52 10.28
C ASP A 41 -12.74 5.86 9.57
N THR A 42 -13.26 6.86 10.28
CA THR A 42 -13.57 8.20 9.75
C THR A 42 -12.37 9.14 9.74
N MET A 43 -11.30 8.79 10.48
CA MET A 43 -10.11 9.60 10.61
C MET A 43 -9.05 9.28 9.56
N THR A 44 -8.19 10.25 9.30
CA THR A 44 -7.02 10.12 8.43
C THR A 44 -5.73 10.10 9.23
N TYR A 45 -4.81 9.25 8.77
CA TYR A 45 -3.54 8.98 9.39
C TYR A 45 -2.43 9.14 8.35
N ARG A 46 -1.37 9.84 8.74
CA ARG A 46 -0.18 9.99 7.92
C ARG A 46 0.87 8.99 8.36
N TYR A 47 1.38 8.25 7.39
CA TYR A 47 2.47 7.31 7.60
C TYR A 47 3.81 8.05 7.72
N ARG A 48 4.55 7.72 8.77
CA ARG A 48 5.93 8.14 8.98
C ARG A 48 6.82 6.91 9.10
N GLU A 49 7.92 6.93 8.36
CA GLU A 49 8.96 5.89 8.46
C GLU A 49 9.44 5.78 9.91
N GLU A 50 9.62 4.55 10.39
CA GLU A 50 10.04 4.17 11.75
C GLU A 50 9.08 4.53 12.89
N LYS A 51 8.16 5.49 12.68
CA LYS A 51 7.18 5.89 13.69
C LYS A 51 5.81 5.24 13.51
N GLY A 52 5.43 4.84 12.30
CA GLY A 52 4.10 4.28 12.03
C GLY A 52 3.07 5.34 11.62
N PHE A 53 1.81 5.16 12.02
CA PHE A 53 0.69 6.01 11.60
C PHE A 53 0.32 7.03 12.67
N ILE A 54 0.25 8.31 12.29
CA ILE A 54 -0.11 9.42 13.19
C ILE A 54 -1.34 10.11 12.64
N ALA A 55 -2.33 10.39 13.49
CA ALA A 55 -3.52 11.15 13.11
C ALA A 55 -3.12 12.50 12.49
N SER A 56 -3.70 12.82 11.33
CA SER A 56 -3.31 13.99 10.55
C SER A 56 -4.42 14.38 9.58
N VAL A 57 -4.74 15.66 9.55
CA VAL A 57 -5.67 16.26 8.55
C VAL A 57 -5.00 16.57 7.21
N VAL A 58 -3.66 16.48 7.14
CA VAL A 58 -2.91 16.67 5.89
C VAL A 58 -3.17 15.51 4.93
N ILE A 59 -3.57 15.84 3.70
CA ILE A 59 -3.82 14.88 2.63
C ILE A 59 -2.64 14.88 1.66
N ASP A 60 -1.86 13.79 1.66
CA ASP A 60 -0.76 13.57 0.72
C ASP A 60 -0.64 12.08 0.34
N ASN A 61 0.42 11.74 -0.41
CA ASN A 61 0.70 10.37 -0.82
C ASN A 61 1.06 9.40 0.34
N LYS A 62 1.21 9.89 1.57
CA LYS A 62 1.43 9.14 2.80
C LYS A 62 0.19 9.08 3.70
N THR A 63 -0.94 9.63 3.25
CA THR A 63 -2.21 9.63 4.01
C THR A 63 -3.03 8.36 3.76
N PHE A 64 -3.63 7.83 4.82
CA PHE A 64 -4.46 6.64 4.83
C PHE A 64 -5.67 6.87 5.72
N THR A 65 -6.84 6.33 5.34
CA THR A 65 -8.01 6.34 6.22
C THR A 65 -7.93 5.19 7.21
N GLY A 66 -8.62 5.30 8.36
CA GLY A 66 -8.65 4.18 9.31
C GLY A 66 -9.20 2.89 8.70
N ARG A 67 -10.21 3.00 7.82
CA ARG A 67 -10.69 1.84 7.04
C ARG A 67 -9.57 1.16 6.24
N GLN A 68 -8.70 1.94 5.61
CA GLN A 68 -7.55 1.40 4.87
C GLN A 68 -6.52 0.76 5.80
N LEU A 69 -6.31 1.32 7.00
CA LEU A 69 -5.41 0.72 8.00
C LEU A 69 -5.97 -0.60 8.55
N LYS A 70 -7.27 -0.69 8.81
CA LYS A 70 -7.91 -1.95 9.20
C LYS A 70 -7.80 -3.01 8.10
N ALA A 71 -7.97 -2.63 6.83
CA ALA A 71 -7.74 -3.52 5.70
C ALA A 71 -6.28 -4.02 5.61
N LEU A 72 -5.31 -3.14 5.87
CA LEU A 72 -3.88 -3.51 5.96
C LEU A 72 -3.62 -4.49 7.11
N ASN A 73 -4.24 -4.26 8.27
CA ASN A 73 -4.13 -5.13 9.44
C ASN A 73 -4.72 -6.52 9.17
N ALA A 74 -5.94 -6.57 8.64
CA ALA A 74 -6.64 -7.80 8.29
C ALA A 74 -6.00 -8.52 7.08
N ARG A 75 -5.19 -7.83 6.28
CA ARG A 75 -4.60 -8.31 5.02
C ARG A 75 -5.69 -8.73 4.01
N GLU A 76 -6.80 -8.03 4.04
CA GLU A 76 -7.97 -8.23 3.19
C GLU A 76 -8.30 -6.95 2.44
N PHE A 77 -8.52 -7.09 1.12
CA PHE A 77 -8.70 -5.96 0.22
C PHE A 77 -9.96 -6.19 -0.62
N PRO A 78 -11.16 -5.95 -0.06
CA PRO A 78 -12.43 -6.25 -0.71
C PRO A 78 -12.74 -5.32 -1.89
N ASP A 79 -12.12 -4.15 -1.94
CA ASP A 79 -12.40 -3.12 -2.93
C ASP A 79 -11.10 -2.55 -3.56
N ALA A 80 -11.26 -1.80 -4.65
CA ALA A 80 -10.14 -1.18 -5.35
C ALA A 80 -9.44 -0.10 -4.50
N ASP A 81 -10.12 0.48 -3.51
CA ASP A 81 -9.58 1.54 -2.68
C ASP A 81 -8.55 1.01 -1.69
N THR A 82 -8.94 0.02 -0.90
CA THR A 82 -8.08 -0.73 0.02
C THR A 82 -6.89 -1.37 -0.69
N LEU A 83 -7.08 -1.87 -1.92
CA LEU A 83 -5.99 -2.43 -2.71
C LEU A 83 -4.98 -1.36 -3.19
N ARG A 84 -5.46 -0.17 -3.57
CA ARG A 84 -4.59 0.98 -3.93
C ARG A 84 -3.81 1.46 -2.72
N ALA A 85 -4.46 1.55 -1.56
CA ALA A 85 -3.83 1.90 -0.29
C ALA A 85 -2.73 0.89 0.07
N ALA A 86 -3.04 -0.40 0.03
CA ALA A 86 -2.06 -1.46 0.29
C ALA A 86 -0.83 -1.36 -0.61
N LYS A 87 -1.03 -1.12 -1.91
CA LYS A 87 0.07 -0.93 -2.86
C LYS A 87 0.93 0.29 -2.54
N ARG A 88 0.31 1.41 -2.12
CA ARG A 88 1.04 2.61 -1.72
C ARG A 88 1.87 2.33 -0.47
N PHE A 89 1.26 1.76 0.55
CA PHE A 89 1.92 1.44 1.81
C PHE A 89 3.11 0.51 1.61
N THR A 90 2.90 -0.68 1.01
CA THR A 90 3.98 -1.67 0.87
C THR A 90 5.14 -1.14 0.03
N ARG A 91 4.88 -0.28 -0.96
CA ARG A 91 5.94 0.38 -1.72
C ARG A 91 6.77 1.34 -0.88
N MET A 92 6.15 2.10 0.03
CA MET A 92 6.87 3.01 0.91
C MET A 92 7.65 2.22 1.96
N ALA A 93 7.01 1.25 2.61
CA ALA A 93 7.61 0.43 3.66
C ALA A 93 8.76 -0.46 3.16
N LEU A 94 8.69 -0.99 1.93
CA LEU A 94 9.77 -1.78 1.34
C LEU A 94 10.91 -0.94 0.76
N LYS A 95 10.71 0.38 0.55
CA LYS A 95 11.71 1.24 -0.10
C LYS A 95 13.07 1.24 0.61
N PRO A 96 13.15 1.35 1.96
CA PRO A 96 14.43 1.31 2.68
C PRO A 96 15.19 -0.01 2.47
N TYR A 97 14.47 -1.14 2.48
CA TYR A 97 15.06 -2.48 2.33
C TYR A 97 15.58 -2.80 0.93
N LEU A 98 15.19 -2.01 -0.07
CA LEU A 98 15.58 -2.21 -1.47
C LEU A 98 16.78 -1.34 -1.87
N GLY A 99 17.35 -0.57 -0.94
CA GLY A 99 18.62 0.14 -1.13
C GLY A 99 18.63 1.10 -2.32
N GLY A 100 17.48 1.69 -2.68
CA GLY A 100 17.35 2.61 -3.82
C GLY A 100 17.43 1.97 -5.22
N LYS A 101 17.75 0.67 -5.32
CA LYS A 101 17.76 -0.03 -6.62
C LYS A 101 16.32 -0.34 -7.03
N PRO A 102 15.88 0.00 -8.27
CA PRO A 102 14.57 -0.40 -8.74
C PRO A 102 14.47 -1.93 -8.73
N LEU A 103 13.37 -2.47 -8.19
CA LEU A 103 13.10 -3.91 -8.26
C LEU A 103 13.18 -4.37 -9.72
N LYS A 104 14.10 -5.30 -10.05
CA LYS A 104 14.21 -5.90 -11.40
C LYS A 104 12.88 -6.48 -11.89
N SER A 105 12.04 -6.99 -10.98
CA SER A 105 10.69 -7.45 -11.31
C SER A 105 9.82 -6.35 -11.93
N ARG A 106 10.00 -5.06 -11.56
CA ARG A 106 9.27 -3.92 -12.17
C ARG A 106 9.73 -3.62 -13.60
N GLU A 107 10.99 -3.88 -13.93
CA GLU A 107 11.49 -3.73 -15.30
C GLU A 107 10.92 -4.84 -16.18
N LEU A 108 10.94 -6.09 -15.69
CA LEU A 108 10.29 -7.22 -16.34
C LEU A 108 8.78 -6.97 -16.54
N PHE A 109 8.07 -6.49 -15.52
CA PHE A 109 6.64 -6.16 -15.66
C PHE A 109 6.38 -5.03 -16.67
N ARG A 110 7.30 -4.06 -16.85
CA ARG A 110 7.15 -3.04 -17.90
C ARG A 110 7.48 -3.57 -19.29
N GLN A 111 8.42 -4.50 -19.38
CA GLN A 111 8.85 -5.11 -20.63
C GLN A 111 7.79 -6.06 -21.20
N PHE A 112 7.02 -6.73 -20.34
CA PHE A 112 6.04 -7.74 -20.74
C PHE A 112 4.56 -7.31 -20.60
N MET A 113 4.25 -6.09 -20.15
CA MET A 113 2.85 -5.59 -20.12
C MET A 113 2.53 -4.77 -21.38
N PRO A 114 1.42 -5.05 -22.10
CA PRO A 114 1.01 -4.23 -23.22
C PRO A 114 0.77 -2.80 -22.77
N LYS A 115 1.40 -1.84 -23.46
CA LYS A 115 1.18 -0.40 -23.24
C LYS A 115 -0.32 -0.13 -23.41
N ARG A 116 -0.97 0.45 -22.41
CA ARG A 116 -2.33 0.98 -22.56
C ARG A 116 -2.29 2.11 -23.59
N THR A 117 -2.74 1.83 -24.80
CA THR A 117 -3.04 2.85 -25.81
C THR A 117 -4.22 3.66 -25.31
N VAL A 118 -3.96 4.91 -24.93
CA VAL A 118 -5.00 5.91 -24.71
C VAL A 118 -5.50 6.29 -26.10
N LYS A 119 -6.74 5.93 -26.44
CA LYS A 119 -7.43 6.50 -27.61
C LYS A 119 -7.89 7.90 -27.22
N THR A 120 -7.18 8.91 -27.70
CA THR A 120 -7.64 10.30 -27.67
C THR A 120 -8.75 10.42 -28.71
N HIS A 121 -10.01 10.46 -28.29
CA HIS A 121 -11.09 10.95 -29.14
C HIS A 121 -11.09 12.48 -29.00
N TYR A 122 -10.71 13.17 -30.08
CA TYR A 122 -11.10 14.54 -30.34
C TYR A 122 -12.37 14.48 -31.18
N GLU A 123 -13.48 14.96 -30.63
CA GLU A 123 -14.56 15.65 -31.33
C GLU A 123 -14.96 16.84 -30.45
#